data_AF-A0A497E9G8-F1
#
_entry.id   AF-A0A497E9G8-F1
#
_cell.length_a   1.000
_cell.length_b   1.000
_cell.length_c   1.000
_cell.angle_alpha   90.00
_cell.angle_beta   90.00
_cell.angle_gamma   90.00
#
_symmetry.space_group_name_H-M   'P 1'
#
loop_
_entity.id
_entity.type
_entity.pdbx_description
1 polymer ?
#
loop_
_entity_poly.entity_id
_entity_poly.type
_entity_poly.pdbx_seq_one_letter_code
_entity_poly.pdbx_strand_id
1 'polypeptide(L)'
;WPGFCDTWSRIVKLGLTNTGLTIPDLAALSPREVIGMFLPLPVPADRVVEAATLFLELNPTGEVIKNMRFLGLFDQEPSGCQGHTVADMLAHLLEDRLAPQSGDHDMVILVHQMDVEYPDRPTPCERVTYTMVETGDALGMSAMAKTVGLPTALAAEMMLRGDLQLSGCLLPTHDAIYKPVLAQLKDEGLRFTLTREPLEGCDKANGVI
;
A
#
# COMPACT_ATOMS: atom_id res chain seq x y z
N TRP A 1 -2.26 -8.61 -2.58
CA TRP A 1 -2.98 -9.84 -2.20
C TRP A 1 -4.39 -9.79 -2.75
N PRO A 2 -4.92 -10.89 -3.34
CA PRO A 2 -6.28 -10.94 -3.87
C PRO A 2 -7.33 -10.55 -2.82
N GLY A 3 -8.41 -9.89 -3.23
CA GLY A 3 -9.52 -9.49 -2.34
C GLY A 3 -9.37 -8.15 -1.62
N PHE A 4 -8.15 -7.59 -1.53
CA PHE A 4 -7.94 -6.25 -0.94
C PHE A 4 -8.71 -5.17 -1.73
N CYS A 5 -8.48 -5.08 -3.04
CA CYS A 5 -9.11 -4.06 -3.89
C CYS A 5 -10.62 -4.19 -3.92
N ASP A 6 -11.15 -5.42 -3.94
CA ASP A 6 -12.59 -5.67 -3.91
C ASP A 6 -13.21 -5.11 -2.62
N THR A 7 -12.60 -5.41 -1.47
CA THR A 7 -13.06 -4.91 -0.16
C THR A 7 -12.93 -3.39 -0.07
N TRP A 8 -11.75 -2.85 -0.40
CA TRP A 8 -11.45 -1.43 -0.28
C TRP A 8 -12.32 -0.57 -1.19
N SER A 9 -12.63 -1.05 -2.41
CA SER A 9 -13.54 -0.35 -3.31
C SER A 9 -14.93 -0.13 -2.70
N ARG A 10 -15.40 -1.03 -1.82
CA ARG A 10 -16.69 -0.91 -1.14
C ARG A 10 -16.64 0.04 0.03
N ILE A 11 -15.54 0.05 0.76
CA ILE A 11 -15.25 1.05 1.81
C ILE A 11 -15.27 2.46 1.18
N VAL A 12 -14.63 2.63 0.02
CA VAL A 12 -14.66 3.89 -0.74
C VAL A 12 -16.08 4.20 -1.26
N LYS A 13 -16.81 3.22 -1.81
CA LYS A 13 -18.20 3.40 -2.29
C LYS A 13 -19.17 3.81 -1.17
N LEU A 14 -18.95 3.35 0.06
CA LEU A 14 -19.68 3.80 1.26
C LEU A 14 -19.27 5.21 1.72
N GLY A 15 -18.21 5.79 1.16
CA GLY A 15 -17.74 7.11 1.57
C GLY A 15 -16.96 7.14 2.89
N LEU A 16 -16.50 5.99 3.38
CA LEU A 16 -15.80 5.90 4.68
C LEU A 16 -14.40 6.52 4.68
N THR A 17 -13.87 6.89 3.51
CA THR A 17 -12.59 7.60 3.36
C THR A 17 -12.75 9.13 3.34
N ASN A 18 -13.94 9.65 3.67
CA ASN A 18 -14.22 11.08 3.66
C ASN A 18 -13.65 11.77 4.91
N THR A 19 -12.80 12.76 4.69
CA THR A 19 -12.16 13.58 5.74
C THR A 19 -12.80 14.97 5.92
N GLY A 20 -13.79 15.32 5.09
CA GLY A 20 -14.44 16.63 5.11
C GLY A 20 -15.75 16.68 5.92
N LEU A 21 -16.35 15.52 6.22
CA LEU A 21 -17.59 15.44 6.98
C LEU A 21 -17.30 15.20 8.47
N THR A 22 -17.65 16.18 9.29
CA THR A 22 -17.53 16.10 10.75
C THR A 22 -18.74 15.37 11.34
N ILE A 23 -18.48 14.39 12.21
CA ILE A 23 -19.48 13.63 12.96
C ILE A 23 -19.36 14.04 14.44
N PRO A 24 -20.37 14.75 14.99
CA PRO A 24 -20.41 15.09 16.41
C PRO A 24 -20.38 13.83 17.30
N ASP A 25 -19.68 13.91 18.42
CA ASP A 25 -19.61 12.86 19.45
C ASP A 25 -19.22 11.47 18.90
N LEU A 26 -18.37 11.41 17.87
CA LEU A 26 -17.95 10.18 17.19
C LEU A 26 -17.46 9.08 18.15
N ALA A 27 -16.74 9.45 19.22
CA ALA A 27 -16.23 8.51 20.22
C ALA A 27 -17.35 7.69 20.90
N ALA A 28 -18.55 8.26 21.05
CA ALA A 28 -19.70 7.62 21.68
C ALA A 28 -20.55 6.80 20.70
N LEU A 29 -20.31 6.94 19.39
CA LEU A 29 -21.04 6.24 18.35
C LEU A 29 -20.38 4.90 18.02
N SER A 30 -21.21 3.91 17.75
CA SER A 30 -20.75 2.64 17.21
C SER A 30 -20.42 2.75 15.72
N PRO A 31 -19.45 1.96 15.20
CA PRO A 31 -19.18 1.90 13.77
C PRO A 31 -20.43 1.62 12.93
N ARG A 32 -21.33 0.78 13.44
CA ARG A 32 -22.60 0.47 12.78
C ARG A 32 -23.50 1.69 12.63
N GLU A 33 -23.66 2.50 13.68
CA GLU A 33 -24.45 3.72 13.62
C GLU A 33 -23.87 4.70 12.62
N VAL A 34 -22.54 4.87 12.64
CA VAL A 34 -21.83 5.75 11.70
C VAL A 34 -22.06 5.28 10.26
N ILE A 35 -21.91 3.99 9.95
CA ILE A 35 -22.19 3.47 8.60
C ILE A 35 -23.65 3.72 8.19
N GLY A 36 -24.59 3.60 9.13
CA GLY A 36 -25.99 3.92 8.89
C GLY A 36 -26.20 5.34 8.34
N MET A 37 -25.38 6.31 8.73
CA MET A 37 -25.44 7.70 8.26
C MET A 37 -25.04 7.86 6.78
N PHE A 38 -24.27 6.91 6.23
CA PHE A 38 -23.78 6.94 4.84
C PHE A 38 -24.65 6.10 3.89
N LEU A 39 -25.70 5.47 4.40
CA LEU A 39 -26.67 4.76 3.57
C LEU A 39 -27.68 5.73 2.95
N PRO A 40 -28.19 5.44 1.73
CA PRO A 40 -29.07 6.35 1.00
C PRO A 40 -30.45 6.54 1.66
N LEU A 41 -30.83 5.64 2.56
CA LEU A 41 -32.11 5.67 3.27
C LEU A 41 -31.88 5.43 4.76
N PRO A 42 -32.60 6.13 5.65
CA PRO A 42 -32.59 5.83 7.07
C PRO A 42 -33.02 4.39 7.32
N VAL A 43 -32.22 3.64 8.07
CA VAL A 43 -32.49 2.26 8.43
C VAL A 43 -32.34 2.06 9.93
N PRO A 44 -33.16 1.18 10.55
CA PRO A 44 -32.93 0.75 11.92
C PRO A 44 -31.54 0.15 12.12
N ALA A 45 -30.96 0.33 13.31
CA ALA A 45 -29.59 -0.11 13.61
C ALA A 45 -29.39 -1.63 13.39
N ASP A 46 -30.40 -2.45 13.66
CA ASP A 46 -30.37 -3.90 13.45
C ASP A 46 -30.40 -4.32 11.96
N ARG A 47 -30.73 -3.40 11.05
CA ARG A 47 -30.84 -3.62 9.60
C ARG A 47 -29.72 -2.98 8.79
N VAL A 48 -28.78 -2.28 9.44
CA VAL A 48 -27.68 -1.56 8.77
C VAL A 48 -26.84 -2.51 7.92
N VAL A 49 -26.58 -3.73 8.40
CA VAL A 49 -25.69 -4.64 7.68
C VAL A 49 -26.36 -5.17 6.41
N GLU A 50 -27.64 -5.53 6.47
CA GLU A 50 -28.42 -5.92 5.30
C GLU A 50 -28.55 -4.76 4.31
N ALA A 51 -28.82 -3.57 4.80
CA ALA A 51 -28.94 -2.38 3.97
C ALA A 51 -27.62 -2.02 3.28
N ALA A 52 -26.49 -2.07 4.00
CA ALA A 52 -25.16 -1.89 3.43
C ALA A 52 -24.82 -2.97 2.40
N THR A 53 -25.15 -4.23 2.69
CA THR A 53 -24.93 -5.36 1.77
C THR A 53 -25.71 -5.16 0.46
N LEU A 54 -26.98 -4.74 0.54
CA LEU A 54 -27.82 -4.44 -0.63
C LEU A 54 -27.30 -3.22 -1.40
N PHE A 55 -26.99 -2.12 -0.69
CA PHE A 55 -26.47 -0.89 -1.29
C PHE A 55 -25.15 -1.11 -2.04
N LEU A 56 -24.31 -2.00 -1.51
CA LEU A 56 -23.02 -2.36 -2.11
C LEU A 56 -23.11 -3.48 -3.15
N GLU A 57 -24.32 -4.02 -3.40
CA GLU A 57 -24.57 -5.14 -4.32
C GLU A 57 -23.71 -6.37 -3.99
N LEU A 58 -23.57 -6.66 -2.70
CA LEU A 58 -22.73 -7.75 -2.20
C LEU A 58 -23.52 -9.03 -1.99
N ASN A 59 -22.83 -10.16 -2.14
CA ASN A 59 -23.32 -11.43 -1.62
C ASN A 59 -23.27 -11.39 -0.06
N PRO A 60 -24.40 -11.61 0.65
CA PRO A 60 -24.43 -11.62 2.12
C PRO A 60 -23.51 -12.65 2.78
N THR A 61 -23.09 -13.69 2.05
CA THR A 61 -22.13 -14.72 2.52
C THR A 61 -20.76 -14.61 1.83
N GLY A 62 -20.57 -13.58 1.00
CA GLY A 62 -19.34 -13.34 0.25
C GLY A 62 -18.18 -12.85 1.11
N GLU A 63 -16.97 -12.87 0.54
CA GLU A 63 -15.77 -12.55 1.31
C GLU A 63 -15.67 -11.07 1.69
N VAL A 64 -16.15 -10.17 0.83
CA VAL A 64 -16.10 -8.72 1.10
C VAL A 64 -16.86 -8.36 2.38
N ILE A 65 -18.08 -8.88 2.57
CA ILE A 65 -18.85 -8.56 3.78
C ILE A 65 -18.24 -9.20 5.04
N LYS A 66 -17.60 -10.37 4.92
CA LYS A 66 -16.83 -10.97 6.02
C LYS A 66 -15.62 -10.10 6.38
N ASN A 67 -14.87 -9.61 5.41
CA ASN A 67 -13.75 -8.71 5.63
C ASN A 67 -14.22 -7.42 6.33
N MET A 68 -15.31 -6.82 5.86
CA MET A 68 -15.86 -5.62 6.50
C MET A 68 -16.28 -5.88 7.96
N ARG A 69 -16.87 -7.04 8.26
CA ARG A 69 -17.15 -7.45 9.65
C ARG A 69 -15.87 -7.64 10.47
N PHE A 70 -14.86 -8.27 9.90
CA PHE A 70 -13.55 -8.47 10.55
C PHE A 70 -12.89 -7.13 10.90
N LEU A 71 -12.98 -6.14 10.02
CA LEU A 71 -12.50 -4.77 10.26
C LEU A 71 -13.32 -4.00 11.31
N GLY A 72 -14.33 -4.61 11.93
CA GLY A 72 -15.16 -3.98 12.97
C GLY A 72 -16.14 -2.93 12.45
N LEU A 73 -16.34 -2.82 11.13
CA LEU A 73 -17.20 -1.80 10.52
C LEU A 73 -18.66 -1.89 10.98
N PHE A 74 -19.11 -3.06 11.43
CA PHE A 74 -20.48 -3.28 11.88
C PHE A 74 -20.60 -3.58 13.38
N ASP A 75 -19.56 -3.26 14.15
CA ASP A 75 -19.56 -3.43 15.61
C ASP A 75 -20.61 -2.49 16.25
N GLN A 76 -21.19 -2.94 17.36
CA GLN A 76 -22.28 -2.25 18.07
C GLN A 76 -21.79 -1.43 19.25
N GLU A 77 -20.58 -1.71 19.73
CA GLU A 77 -19.97 -0.96 20.80
C GLU A 77 -19.43 0.37 20.27
N PRO A 78 -19.42 1.44 21.09
CA PRO A 78 -18.80 2.70 20.74
C PRO A 78 -17.36 2.52 20.25
N SER A 79 -17.01 3.19 19.16
CA SER A 79 -15.67 3.06 18.57
C SER A 79 -14.57 3.61 19.49
N GLY A 80 -14.88 4.57 20.37
CA GLY A 80 -13.88 5.25 21.18
C GLY A 80 -12.94 6.18 20.39
N CYS A 81 -13.18 6.34 19.08
CA CYS A 81 -12.36 7.16 18.20
C CYS A 81 -12.38 8.62 18.65
N GLN A 82 -11.20 9.18 18.96
CA GLN A 82 -11.04 10.58 19.38
C GLN A 82 -11.05 11.58 18.21
N GLY A 83 -11.09 11.07 16.97
CA GLY A 83 -11.24 11.87 15.77
C GLY A 83 -12.66 12.43 15.62
N HIS A 84 -12.92 13.02 14.46
CA HIS A 84 -14.20 13.66 14.19
C HIS A 84 -14.72 13.42 12.78
N THR A 85 -14.04 12.59 11.98
CA THR A 85 -14.47 12.22 10.64
C THR A 85 -14.67 10.71 10.53
N VAL A 86 -15.45 10.27 9.53
CA VAL A 86 -15.60 8.83 9.25
C VAL A 86 -14.26 8.19 8.86
N ALA A 87 -13.37 8.96 8.21
CA ALA A 87 -12.02 8.51 7.90
C ALA A 87 -11.18 8.30 9.15
N ASP A 88 -11.32 9.14 10.19
CA ASP A 88 -10.66 8.94 11.47
C ASP A 88 -11.15 7.66 12.16
N MET A 89 -12.47 7.41 12.13
CA MET A 89 -13.04 6.17 12.66
C MET A 89 -12.51 4.95 11.91
N LEU A 90 -12.49 5.02 10.57
CA LEU A 90 -11.93 3.96 9.75
C LEU A 90 -10.46 3.71 10.11
N ALA A 91 -9.63 4.74 10.16
CA ALA A 91 -8.23 4.61 10.56
C ALA A 91 -8.08 3.97 11.95
N HIS A 92 -8.86 4.43 12.93
CA HIS A 92 -8.87 3.88 14.29
C HIS A 92 -9.19 2.37 14.31
N LEU A 93 -10.21 1.95 13.56
CA LEU A 93 -10.57 0.53 13.44
C LEU A 93 -9.48 -0.29 12.74
N LEU A 94 -8.86 0.25 11.69
CA LEU A 94 -7.78 -0.43 10.98
C LEU A 94 -6.53 -0.57 11.86
N GLU A 95 -6.20 0.44 12.65
CA GLU A 95 -5.09 0.40 13.61
C GLU A 95 -5.31 -0.68 14.68
N ASP A 96 -6.54 -0.83 15.20
CA ASP A 96 -6.85 -1.90 16.15
C ASP A 96 -6.80 -3.29 15.49
N ARG A 97 -7.45 -3.46 14.34
CA ARG A 97 -7.69 -4.77 13.73
C ARG A 97 -6.54 -5.30 12.89
N LEU A 98 -5.70 -4.43 12.35
CA LEU A 98 -4.62 -4.78 11.42
C LEU A 98 -3.22 -4.48 11.97
N ALA A 99 -3.10 -4.06 13.24
CA ALA A 99 -1.81 -3.89 13.87
C ALA A 99 -0.99 -5.20 13.83
N PRO A 100 0.27 -5.15 13.36
CA PRO A 100 1.19 -6.28 13.45
C PRO A 100 1.32 -6.74 14.91
N GLN A 101 1.28 -8.05 15.12
CA GLN A 101 1.50 -8.66 16.43
C GLN A 101 2.98 -9.00 16.63
N SER A 102 3.36 -9.21 17.88
CA SER A 102 4.72 -9.66 18.21
C SER A 102 5.01 -11.00 17.52
N GLY A 103 6.05 -11.05 16.70
CA GLY A 103 6.45 -12.23 15.93
C GLY A 103 5.95 -12.26 14.49
N ASP A 104 5.13 -11.28 14.07
CA ASP A 104 4.77 -11.12 12.66
C ASP A 104 5.95 -10.57 11.84
N HIS A 105 5.93 -10.85 10.54
CA HIS A 105 6.91 -10.34 9.57
C HIS A 105 6.19 -9.53 8.49
N ASP A 106 6.77 -8.40 8.08
CA ASP A 106 6.36 -7.70 6.87
C ASP A 106 7.23 -8.10 5.68
N MET A 107 6.80 -7.72 4.48
CA MET A 107 7.52 -7.99 3.25
C MET A 107 7.39 -6.80 2.29
N VAL A 108 8.51 -6.38 1.72
CA VAL A 108 8.57 -5.39 0.64
C VAL A 108 8.93 -6.11 -0.65
N ILE A 109 8.04 -6.01 -1.65
CA ILE A 109 8.29 -6.47 -3.01
C ILE A 109 8.36 -5.25 -3.92
N LEU A 110 9.50 -5.07 -4.60
CA LEU A 110 9.69 -4.04 -5.62
C LEU A 110 10.02 -4.71 -6.94
N VAL A 111 9.24 -4.40 -7.98
CA VAL A 111 9.43 -4.93 -9.33
C VAL A 111 9.56 -3.78 -10.31
N HIS A 112 10.69 -3.69 -11.00
CA HIS A 112 10.84 -2.89 -12.21
C HIS A 112 10.80 -3.82 -13.42
N GLN A 113 9.80 -3.67 -14.28
CA GLN A 113 9.66 -4.40 -15.52
C GLN A 113 9.78 -3.43 -16.69
N MET A 114 10.66 -3.73 -17.63
CA MET A 114 10.92 -2.91 -18.82
C MET A 114 10.94 -3.80 -20.05
N ASP A 115 10.17 -3.44 -21.07
CA ASP A 115 10.27 -4.05 -22.38
C ASP A 115 11.29 -3.22 -23.19
N VAL A 116 12.35 -3.88 -23.66
CA VAL A 116 13.50 -3.22 -24.27
C VAL A 116 13.68 -3.71 -25.70
N GLU A 117 13.69 -2.77 -26.64
CA GLU A 117 14.08 -3.01 -28.02
C GLU A 117 15.57 -2.69 -28.23
N TYR A 118 16.26 -3.60 -28.92
CA TYR A 118 17.65 -3.46 -29.32
C TYR A 118 17.73 -3.50 -30.85
N PRO A 119 17.96 -2.34 -31.50
CA PRO A 119 18.03 -2.26 -32.96
C PRO A 119 19.03 -3.22 -33.60
N ASP A 120 20.14 -3.51 -32.89
CA ASP A 120 21.31 -4.20 -33.42
C ASP A 120 21.66 -5.51 -32.69
N ARG A 121 20.73 -6.13 -31.95
CA ARG A 121 20.98 -7.42 -31.25
C ARG A 121 20.24 -8.60 -31.89
N PRO A 122 20.80 -9.84 -31.78
CA PRO A 122 20.13 -11.05 -32.25
C PRO A 122 18.78 -11.30 -31.60
N THR A 123 18.62 -10.89 -30.34
CA THR A 123 17.33 -10.81 -29.65
C THR A 123 16.86 -9.36 -29.76
N PRO A 124 15.95 -9.05 -30.71
CA PRO A 124 15.57 -7.67 -31.00
C PRO A 124 14.76 -7.05 -29.87
N CYS A 125 14.00 -7.86 -29.11
CA CYS A 125 13.24 -7.38 -27.96
C CYS A 125 13.29 -8.39 -26.82
N GLU A 126 13.43 -7.88 -25.60
CA GLU A 126 13.35 -8.67 -24.38
C GLU A 126 12.61 -7.89 -23.29
N ARG A 127 11.96 -8.61 -22.38
CA ARG A 127 11.48 -8.10 -21.11
C ARG A 127 12.57 -8.28 -20.07
N VAL A 128 12.96 -7.17 -19.44
CA VAL A 128 13.93 -7.13 -18.36
C VAL A 128 13.19 -6.83 -17.07
N THR A 129 13.29 -7.73 -16.09
CA THR A 129 12.64 -7.57 -14.79
C THR A 129 13.67 -7.57 -13.67
N TYR A 130 13.67 -6.52 -12.86
CA TYR A 130 14.42 -6.43 -11.61
C TYR A 130 13.46 -6.58 -10.44
N THR A 131 13.69 -7.60 -9.62
CA THR A 131 12.84 -7.93 -8.47
C THR A 131 13.64 -7.88 -7.19
N MET A 132 13.22 -7.06 -6.23
CA MET A 132 13.68 -7.10 -4.84
C MET A 132 12.56 -7.65 -3.98
N VAL A 133 12.90 -8.65 -3.16
CA VAL A 133 12.03 -9.16 -2.10
C VAL A 133 12.81 -9.09 -0.81
N GLU A 134 12.34 -8.27 0.13
CA GLU A 134 12.90 -8.15 1.47
C GLU A 134 11.83 -8.53 2.49
N THR A 135 12.20 -9.34 3.48
CA THR A 135 11.32 -9.74 4.58
C THR A 135 11.88 -9.20 5.89
N GLY A 136 11.02 -8.64 6.73
CA GLY A 136 11.42 -8.10 8.03
C GLY A 136 11.82 -9.19 9.02
N ASP A 137 12.64 -8.81 10.00
CA ASP A 137 12.95 -9.68 11.14
C ASP A 137 11.83 -9.56 12.20
N ALA A 138 11.30 -10.69 12.68
CA ALA A 138 10.20 -10.75 13.65
C ALA A 138 10.52 -10.04 14.97
N LEU A 139 11.80 -9.99 15.35
CA LEU A 139 12.27 -9.33 16.57
C LEU A 139 13.22 -8.16 16.26
N GLY A 140 13.35 -7.78 15.00
CA GLY A 140 14.29 -6.78 14.50
C GLY A 140 13.62 -5.67 13.71
N MET A 141 14.27 -5.20 12.65
CA MET A 141 13.70 -4.18 11.77
C MET A 141 12.75 -4.82 10.76
N SER A 142 11.61 -4.16 10.53
CA SER A 142 10.72 -4.48 9.42
C SER A 142 11.41 -4.26 8.07
N ALA A 143 11.00 -4.99 7.04
CA ALA A 143 11.46 -4.78 5.66
C ALA A 143 11.21 -3.33 5.22
N MET A 144 10.07 -2.75 5.60
CA MET A 144 9.77 -1.34 5.36
C MET A 144 10.77 -0.40 6.05
N ALA A 145 11.03 -0.60 7.35
CA ALA A 145 11.97 0.23 8.09
C ALA A 145 13.39 0.16 7.51
N LYS A 146 13.83 -1.04 7.13
CA LYS A 146 15.14 -1.26 6.50
C LYS A 146 15.22 -0.60 5.12
N THR A 147 14.25 -0.84 4.24
CA THR A 147 14.28 -0.35 2.85
C THR A 147 14.08 1.15 2.71
N VAL A 148 13.49 1.82 3.71
CA VAL A 148 13.33 3.29 3.74
C VAL A 148 14.44 3.98 4.53
N GLY A 149 14.73 3.46 5.73
CA GLY A 149 15.68 4.07 6.66
C GLY A 149 17.13 3.96 6.18
N LEU A 150 17.52 2.81 5.63
CA LEU A 150 18.90 2.57 5.23
C LEU A 150 19.37 3.50 4.09
N PRO A 151 18.64 3.68 2.96
CA PRO A 151 19.05 4.65 1.94
C PRO A 151 19.22 6.07 2.49
N THR A 152 18.35 6.46 3.43
CA THR A 152 18.40 7.77 4.07
C THR A 152 19.65 7.92 4.95
N ALA A 153 19.97 6.90 5.75
CA ALA A 153 21.16 6.88 6.61
C ALA A 153 22.46 6.93 5.79
N LEU A 154 22.55 6.15 4.71
CA LEU A 154 23.72 6.13 3.82
C LEU A 154 23.93 7.49 3.13
N ALA A 155 22.86 8.10 2.62
CA ALA A 155 22.95 9.43 2.01
C ALA A 155 23.40 10.49 3.03
N ALA A 156 22.85 10.48 4.25
CA ALA A 156 23.24 11.39 5.31
C ALA A 156 24.73 11.20 5.70
N GLU A 157 25.20 9.97 5.83
CA GLU A 157 26.59 9.67 6.10
C GLU A 157 27.53 10.19 5.00
N MET A 158 27.20 9.95 3.73
CA MET A 158 27.98 10.46 2.60
C MET A 158 28.06 11.98 2.57
N MET A 159 26.97 12.68 2.93
CA MET A 159 26.97 14.14 3.06
C MET A 159 27.91 14.60 4.17
N LEU A 160 27.89 13.93 5.33
CA LEU A 160 28.75 14.26 6.47
C LEU A 160 30.24 14.01 6.19
N ARG A 161 30.57 12.98 5.40
CA ARG A 161 31.93 12.68 4.96
C ARG A 161 32.44 13.63 3.88
N GLY A 162 31.56 14.40 3.24
CA GLY A 162 31.90 15.26 2.12
C GLY A 162 32.02 14.53 0.77
N ASP A 163 31.50 13.30 0.68
CA ASP A 163 31.50 12.48 -0.54
C ASP A 163 30.45 12.99 -1.56
N LEU A 164 29.41 13.69 -1.08
CA LEU A 164 28.38 14.32 -1.90
C LEU A 164 28.58 15.84 -1.97
N GLN A 165 29.38 16.29 -2.94
CA GLN A 165 29.65 17.71 -3.18
C GLN A 165 28.61 18.37 -4.10
N LEU A 166 27.34 18.02 -3.92
CA LEU A 166 26.23 18.59 -4.66
C LEU A 166 25.48 19.60 -3.78
N SER A 167 24.88 20.63 -4.39
CA SER A 167 24.13 21.67 -3.68
C SER A 167 22.73 21.85 -4.26
N GLY A 168 21.81 22.37 -3.45
CA GLY A 168 20.41 22.56 -3.81
C GLY A 168 19.49 21.44 -3.33
N CYS A 169 18.24 21.45 -3.82
CA CYS A 169 17.24 20.43 -3.52
C CYS A 169 17.29 19.35 -4.60
N LEU A 170 17.85 18.19 -4.27
CA LEU A 170 18.18 17.15 -5.25
C LEU A 170 17.37 15.89 -5.00
N LEU A 171 16.95 15.26 -6.10
CA LEU A 171 16.40 13.91 -6.11
C LEU A 171 17.53 12.88 -6.31
N PRO A 172 17.36 11.63 -5.86
CA PRO A 172 18.35 10.55 -6.03
C PRO A 172 18.40 10.01 -7.47
N THR A 173 18.29 10.90 -8.46
CA THR A 173 18.42 10.60 -9.90
C THR A 173 19.81 10.97 -10.44
N HIS A 174 20.57 11.76 -9.69
CA HIS A 174 21.95 12.10 -10.04
C HIS A 174 22.88 10.91 -9.76
N ASP A 175 23.79 10.63 -10.68
CA ASP A 175 24.65 9.44 -10.63
C ASP A 175 25.64 9.43 -9.47
N ALA A 176 26.21 10.58 -9.11
CA ALA A 176 26.97 10.79 -7.89
C ALA A 176 26.21 10.44 -6.60
N ILE A 177 24.86 10.42 -6.63
CA ILE A 177 24.04 9.97 -5.49
C ILE A 177 23.70 8.48 -5.64
N TYR A 178 22.99 8.09 -6.71
CA TYR A 178 22.41 6.76 -6.75
C TYR A 178 23.45 5.65 -6.91
N LYS A 179 24.55 5.86 -7.64
CA LYS A 179 25.58 4.82 -7.84
C LYS A 179 26.22 4.37 -6.53
N PRO A 180 26.78 5.26 -5.69
CA PRO A 180 27.37 4.85 -4.42
C PRO A 180 26.33 4.32 -3.42
N VAL A 181 25.13 4.92 -3.38
CA VAL A 181 24.05 4.44 -2.51
C VAL A 181 23.65 3.00 -2.89
N LEU A 182 23.41 2.70 -4.18
CA LEU A 182 23.09 1.34 -4.61
C LEU A 182 24.21 0.34 -4.35
N ALA A 183 25.48 0.75 -4.46
CA ALA A 183 26.61 -0.10 -4.14
C ALA A 183 26.63 -0.50 -2.67
N GLN A 184 26.46 0.47 -1.76
CA GLN A 184 26.42 0.22 -0.32
C GLN A 184 25.15 -0.54 0.10
N LEU A 185 23.98 -0.24 -0.47
CA LEU A 185 22.75 -0.99 -0.19
C LEU A 185 22.90 -2.48 -0.54
N LYS A 186 23.65 -2.80 -1.61
CA LYS A 186 23.96 -4.18 -2.00
C LYS A 186 24.84 -4.88 -0.96
N ASP A 187 25.80 -4.17 -0.38
CA ASP A 187 26.70 -4.67 0.68
C ASP A 187 25.91 -4.94 1.98
N GLU A 188 24.91 -4.11 2.27
CA GLU A 188 23.93 -4.28 3.36
C GLU A 188 22.84 -5.35 3.08
N GLY A 189 22.97 -6.06 1.96
CA GLY A 189 22.13 -7.21 1.63
C GLY A 189 20.86 -6.92 0.83
N LEU A 190 20.55 -5.66 0.52
CA LEU A 190 19.41 -5.32 -0.36
C LEU A 190 19.78 -5.61 -1.82
N ARG A 191 19.21 -6.70 -2.36
CA ARG A 191 19.60 -7.24 -3.67
C ARG A 191 18.41 -7.34 -4.61
N PHE A 192 18.66 -6.97 -5.87
CA PHE A 192 17.74 -7.18 -6.97
C PHE A 192 18.13 -8.45 -7.73
N THR A 193 17.15 -9.31 -8.00
CA THR A 193 17.26 -10.43 -8.93
C THR A 193 16.85 -9.96 -10.32
N LEU A 194 17.67 -10.26 -11.32
CA LEU A 194 17.43 -9.90 -12.72
C LEU A 194 16.93 -11.12 -13.49
N THR A 195 15.79 -10.99 -14.18
CA THR A 195 15.33 -11.94 -15.20
C THR A 195 15.22 -11.28 -16.56
N ARG A 196 15.45 -12.05 -17.62
CA ARG A 196 15.37 -11.64 -19.02
C ARG A 196 14.57 -12.67 -19.79
N GLU A 197 13.55 -12.22 -20.49
CA GLU A 197 12.65 -13.08 -21.27
C GLU A 197 12.52 -12.53 -22.69
N PRO A 198 12.72 -13.33 -23.74
CA PRO A 198 12.47 -12.88 -25.12
C PRO A 198 11.01 -12.44 -25.28
N LEU A 199 10.78 -11.33 -25.98
CA LEU A 199 9.43 -10.89 -26.35
C LEU A 199 9.12 -11.28 -27.79
N GLU A 200 8.01 -11.98 -28.00
CA GLU A 200 7.49 -12.28 -29.33
C GLU A 200 6.75 -11.05 -29.90
N GLY A 201 6.80 -10.85 -31.22
CA GLY A 201 5.96 -9.87 -31.91
C GLY A 201 6.49 -8.42 -31.96
N CYS A 202 7.79 -8.19 -31.74
CA CYS A 202 8.42 -6.92 -32.04
C CYS A 202 8.56 -6.72 -33.56
N ASP A 203 7.46 -6.43 -34.23
CA ASP A 203 7.45 -6.04 -35.62
C ASP A 203 7.89 -4.57 -35.75
N LYS A 204 8.99 -4.34 -36.48
CA LYS A 204 9.52 -3.02 -36.87
C LYS A 204 8.51 -2.15 -37.64
N ALA A 205 7.30 -2.62 -37.89
CA ALA A 205 6.34 -2.03 -38.80
C ALA A 205 5.30 -1.11 -38.14
N ASN A 206 4.98 -1.28 -36.84
CA ASN A 206 3.77 -0.65 -36.30
C ASN A 206 3.94 0.33 -35.15
N GLY A 207 5.15 0.58 -34.62
CA GLY A 207 5.39 1.73 -33.74
C GLY A 207 4.40 1.91 -32.58
N VAL A 208 3.83 0.82 -32.06
CA VAL A 208 2.98 0.86 -30.88
C VAL A 208 3.81 0.35 -29.72
N ILE A 209 4.25 1.32 -28.91
CA ILE A 209 4.63 1.12 -27.50
C ILE A 209 3.33 1.15 -26.70
#